data_AF-A0A2P0QL70-F1
#
_entry.id   AF-A0A2P0QL70-F1
#
_cell.length_a   1.000
_cell.length_b   1.000
_cell.length_c   1.000
_cell.angle_alpha   90.00
_cell.angle_beta   90.00
_cell.angle_gamma   90.00
#
_symmetry.space_group_name_H-M   'P 1'
#
loop_
_entity.id
_entity.type
_entity.pdbx_description
1 polymer ?
#
loop_
_entity_poly.entity_id
_entity_poly.type
_entity_poly.pdbx_seq_one_letter_code
_entity_poly.pdbx_strand_id
1 'polypeptide(L)'
;LASKFRMDFPQLLDAVAVTLITDKDKVLAAKKEAEKVYDERDARIRGMKDSEVNTYYSCTLCQTFAPNHVCVITPERPALCGAISWLDGKIAFEISPSGANQPIEKGSVINAQNGEFDGVNRFVKKASHGEIDRCSLYSVMEYPMTCCGCFECIALMLPEVNGIMVVNREFKGITPSGMTFSTLAGTIGGGAQTPGFAGISKNYILSDRFLQGDGGIERL
;
A
#
# COMPACT_ATOMS: atom_id res chain seq x y z
N LEU A 1 -15.82 15.53 9.79
CA LEU A 1 -14.58 16.01 9.13
C LEU A 1 -13.94 17.15 9.90
N ALA A 2 -14.51 18.36 9.95
CA ALA A 2 -13.88 19.52 10.60
C ALA A 2 -13.43 19.28 12.07
N SER A 3 -14.27 18.63 12.89
CA SER A 3 -13.90 18.29 14.28
C SER A 3 -12.67 17.36 14.33
N LYS A 4 -12.64 16.31 13.51
CA LYS A 4 -11.52 15.38 13.44
C LYS A 4 -10.21 16.05 13.03
N PHE A 5 -10.21 16.88 12.00
CA PHE A 5 -9.02 17.63 11.60
C PHE A 5 -8.46 18.50 12.73
N ARG A 6 -9.32 19.21 13.48
CA ARG A 6 -8.88 20.01 14.65
C ARG A 6 -8.33 19.15 15.78
N MET A 7 -8.90 17.97 16.01
CA MET A 7 -8.42 17.05 17.05
C MET A 7 -7.08 16.42 16.68
N ASP A 8 -6.93 16.00 15.43
CA ASP A 8 -5.77 15.23 14.98
C ASP A 8 -4.59 16.15 14.64
N PHE A 9 -4.83 17.42 14.25
CA PHE A 9 -3.80 18.39 13.86
C PHE A 9 -3.97 19.78 14.53
N PRO A 10 -4.09 19.85 15.87
CA PRO A 10 -4.42 21.10 16.57
C PRO A 10 -3.34 22.19 16.44
N GLN A 11 -2.10 21.80 16.12
CA GLN A 11 -0.97 22.73 15.98
C GLN A 11 -0.73 23.17 14.53
N LEU A 12 -1.41 22.56 13.55
CA LEU A 12 -1.23 22.86 12.11
C LEU A 12 -2.41 23.61 11.50
N LEU A 13 -3.56 23.66 12.17
CA LEU A 13 -4.81 24.16 11.59
C LEU A 13 -5.45 25.24 12.46
N ASP A 14 -5.57 26.45 11.91
CA ASP A 14 -6.30 27.56 12.54
C ASP A 14 -7.81 27.45 12.34
N ALA A 15 -8.23 27.11 11.11
CA ALA A 15 -9.63 27.00 10.72
C ALA A 15 -9.85 25.88 9.71
N VAL A 16 -11.05 25.28 9.74
CA VAL A 16 -11.43 24.21 8.82
C VAL A 16 -12.81 24.52 8.25
N ALA A 17 -12.91 24.62 6.93
CA ALA A 17 -14.16 24.69 6.19
C ALA A 17 -14.38 23.39 5.42
N VAL A 18 -15.62 22.92 5.37
CA VAL A 18 -16.00 21.70 4.64
C VAL A 18 -17.18 22.01 3.74
N THR A 19 -17.04 21.70 2.45
CA THR A 19 -18.09 21.85 1.45
C THR A 19 -18.50 20.47 0.95
N LEU A 20 -19.79 20.14 1.08
CA LEU A 20 -20.37 18.93 0.51
C LEU A 20 -21.04 19.28 -0.82
N ILE A 21 -20.56 18.69 -1.91
CA ILE A 21 -21.08 18.93 -3.26
C ILE A 21 -21.85 17.68 -3.70
N THR A 22 -23.16 17.82 -3.91
CA THR A 22 -24.04 16.74 -4.38
C THR A 22 -24.62 17.01 -5.77
N ASP A 23 -24.53 18.26 -6.23
CA ASP A 23 -24.92 18.65 -7.58
C ASP A 23 -23.94 18.07 -8.61
N LYS A 24 -24.47 17.36 -9.61
CA LYS A 24 -23.67 16.60 -10.58
C LYS A 24 -22.66 17.46 -11.33
N ASP A 25 -23.09 18.61 -11.84
CA ASP A 25 -22.24 19.44 -12.68
C ASP A 25 -21.15 20.12 -11.84
N LYS A 26 -21.48 20.55 -10.62
CA LYS A 26 -20.49 21.05 -9.66
C LYS A 26 -19.50 19.98 -9.23
N VAL A 27 -19.92 18.73 -9.05
CA VAL A 27 -19.00 17.60 -8.74
C VAL A 27 -18.02 17.40 -9.90
N LEU A 28 -18.49 17.37 -11.15
CA LEU A 28 -17.63 17.20 -12.31
C LEU A 28 -16.63 18.36 -12.47
N ALA A 29 -17.05 19.59 -12.18
CA ALA A 29 -16.15 20.74 -12.19
C ALA A 29 -15.10 20.66 -11.07
N ALA A 30 -15.52 20.38 -9.82
CA ALA A 30 -14.61 20.25 -8.69
C ALA A 30 -13.63 19.07 -8.85
N LYS A 31 -14.06 17.98 -9.49
CA LYS A 31 -13.20 16.83 -9.81
C LYS A 31 -11.99 17.24 -10.66
N LYS A 32 -12.21 18.06 -11.70
CA LYS A 32 -11.11 18.55 -12.56
C LYS A 32 -10.09 19.37 -11.79
N GLU A 33 -10.54 20.12 -10.78
CA GLU A 33 -9.62 20.89 -9.93
C GLU A 33 -8.86 19.98 -8.97
N ALA A 34 -9.53 18.99 -8.38
CA ALA A 34 -8.89 18.00 -7.52
C ALA A 34 -7.84 17.17 -8.28
N GLU A 35 -8.10 16.81 -9.55
CA GLU A 35 -7.17 16.09 -10.42
C GLU A 35 -5.84 16.84 -10.59
N LYS A 36 -5.85 18.17 -10.73
CA LYS A 36 -4.61 18.97 -10.79
C LYS A 36 -3.77 18.85 -9.52
N VAL A 37 -4.42 18.88 -8.36
CA VAL A 37 -3.75 18.73 -7.06
C VAL A 37 -3.14 17.33 -6.93
N TYR A 38 -3.84 16.30 -7.42
CA TYR A 38 -3.32 14.93 -7.45
C TYR A 38 -2.10 14.81 -8.39
N ASP A 39 -2.17 15.39 -9.58
CA ASP A 39 -1.07 15.39 -10.54
C ASP A 39 0.18 16.08 -9.97
N GLU A 40 0.02 17.22 -9.28
CA GLU A 40 1.12 17.93 -8.62
C GLU A 40 1.75 17.09 -7.50
N ARG A 41 0.93 16.38 -6.71
CA ARG A 41 1.42 15.48 -5.66
C ARG A 41 2.19 14.32 -6.27
N ASP A 42 1.60 13.67 -7.28
CA ASP A 42 2.17 12.49 -7.92
C ASP A 42 3.46 12.85 -8.68
N ALA A 43 3.57 14.08 -9.22
CA ALA A 43 4.80 14.60 -9.82
C ALA A 43 5.98 14.71 -8.84
N ARG A 44 5.72 14.94 -7.53
CA ARG A 44 6.80 14.98 -6.51
C ARG A 44 7.36 13.61 -6.19
N ILE A 45 6.55 12.56 -6.38
CA ILE A 45 6.92 11.16 -6.14
C ILE A 45 7.52 10.54 -7.41
N ARG A 46 7.12 11.05 -8.58
CA ARG A 46 7.58 10.57 -9.89
C ARG A 46 9.10 10.62 -9.98
N GLY A 47 9.69 9.46 -10.27
CA GLY A 47 11.13 9.30 -10.46
C GLY A 47 11.89 8.90 -9.20
N MET A 48 11.29 8.94 -8.01
CA MET A 48 11.94 8.44 -6.81
C MET A 48 12.13 6.92 -6.89
N LYS A 49 13.35 6.44 -6.62
CA LYS A 49 13.70 5.02 -6.67
C LYS A 49 14.00 4.43 -5.29
N ASP A 50 13.70 3.16 -5.13
CA ASP A 50 14.01 2.41 -3.90
C ASP A 50 15.52 2.30 -3.64
N SER A 51 16.33 2.40 -4.71
CA SER A 51 17.78 2.45 -4.66
C SER A 51 18.35 3.78 -4.14
N GLU A 52 17.58 4.87 -4.17
CA GLU A 52 18.04 6.23 -3.82
C GLU A 52 17.80 6.58 -2.35
N VAL A 53 17.00 5.77 -1.63
CA VAL A 53 16.68 5.98 -0.22
C VAL A 53 17.22 4.82 0.61
N ASN A 54 17.65 5.08 1.85
CA ASN A 54 18.02 4.01 2.82
C ASN A 54 16.91 3.68 3.81
N THR A 55 15.90 4.54 3.88
CA THR A 55 14.80 4.47 4.83
C THR A 55 13.49 4.25 4.08
N TYR A 56 12.75 3.22 4.47
CA TYR A 56 11.35 3.00 4.12
C TYR A 56 10.45 3.46 5.26
N TYR A 57 9.13 3.41 5.06
CA TYR A 57 8.17 3.75 6.11
C TYR A 57 7.19 2.62 6.33
N SER A 58 6.89 2.34 7.59
CA SER A 58 5.79 1.45 7.95
C SER A 58 4.45 2.18 7.91
N CYS A 59 3.36 1.42 7.92
CA CYS A 59 2.06 1.93 8.35
C CYS A 59 1.31 0.84 9.13
N THR A 60 0.91 1.16 10.36
CA THR A 60 0.14 0.29 11.26
C THR A 60 -1.30 0.80 11.51
N LEU A 61 -1.77 1.79 10.74
CA LEU A 61 -3.09 2.43 10.95
C LEU A 61 -4.24 1.41 10.91
N CYS A 62 -4.10 0.40 10.04
CA CYS A 62 -5.12 -0.64 9.86
C CYS A 62 -5.06 -1.77 10.90
N GLN A 63 -4.20 -1.70 11.92
CA GLN A 63 -4.15 -2.71 13.00
C GLN A 63 -5.40 -2.73 13.88
N THR A 64 -6.22 -1.68 13.82
CA THR A 64 -7.58 -1.69 14.39
C THR A 64 -8.50 -2.74 13.76
N PHE A 65 -8.22 -3.15 12.51
CA PHE A 65 -8.96 -4.19 11.79
C PHE A 65 -8.17 -5.50 11.67
N ALA A 66 -6.87 -5.42 11.37
CA ALA A 66 -5.98 -6.57 11.22
C ALA A 66 -4.76 -6.40 12.13
N PRO A 67 -4.81 -6.88 13.39
CA PRO A 67 -3.85 -6.52 14.44
C PRO A 67 -2.37 -6.77 14.10
N ASN A 68 -2.08 -7.79 13.28
CA ASN A 68 -0.72 -8.17 12.92
C ASN A 68 -0.29 -7.63 11.55
N HIS A 69 -1.16 -6.87 10.87
CA HIS A 69 -0.83 -6.29 9.57
C HIS A 69 0.14 -5.11 9.70
N VAL A 70 1.12 -5.07 8.82
CA VAL A 70 2.08 -3.97 8.68
C VAL A 70 2.26 -3.72 7.18
N CYS A 71 1.93 -2.51 6.73
CA CYS A 71 2.37 -2.06 5.39
C CYS A 71 3.83 -1.62 5.47
N VAL A 72 4.64 -2.03 4.49
CA VAL A 72 5.97 -1.46 4.25
C VAL A 72 5.88 -0.64 2.97
N ILE A 73 6.18 0.64 3.06
CA ILE A 73 5.97 1.63 2.01
C ILE A 73 7.34 2.07 1.50
N THR A 74 7.56 1.92 0.21
CA THR A 74 8.77 2.34 -0.50
C THR A 74 8.42 3.39 -1.56
N PRO A 75 9.39 4.16 -2.09
CA PRO A 75 9.14 5.04 -3.22
C PRO A 75 8.42 4.36 -4.39
N GLU A 76 8.75 3.10 -4.67
CA GLU A 76 8.22 2.33 -5.80
C GLU A 76 7.11 1.34 -5.41
N ARG A 77 6.72 1.24 -4.13
CA ARG A 77 5.60 0.43 -3.63
C ARG A 77 4.78 1.22 -2.61
N PRO A 78 3.72 1.93 -3.05
CA PRO A 78 2.77 2.60 -2.16
C PRO A 78 2.03 1.62 -1.26
N ALA A 79 1.43 2.11 -0.17
CA ALA A 79 0.56 1.29 0.68
C ALA A 79 -0.58 0.68 -0.16
N LEU A 80 -1.01 -0.52 0.21
CA LEU A 80 -2.03 -1.29 -0.52
C LEU A 80 -3.37 -0.55 -0.70
N CYS A 81 -3.68 0.42 0.16
CA CYS A 81 -4.88 1.26 0.04
C CYS A 81 -4.81 2.32 -1.07
N GLY A 82 -3.64 2.54 -1.67
CA GLY A 82 -3.41 3.58 -2.69
C GLY A 82 -3.35 5.01 -2.16
N ALA A 83 -3.62 5.23 -0.87
CA ALA A 83 -3.74 6.56 -0.27
C ALA A 83 -2.48 7.08 0.44
N ILE A 84 -1.47 6.22 0.65
CA ILE A 84 -0.25 6.58 1.37
C ILE A 84 0.97 6.22 0.51
N SER A 85 1.66 7.24 0.03
CA SER A 85 2.96 7.13 -0.62
C SER A 85 4.10 7.12 0.40
N TRP A 86 5.34 6.88 -0.07
CA TRP A 86 6.52 7.02 0.78
C TRP A 86 6.68 8.43 1.37
N LEU A 87 6.40 9.47 0.57
CA LEU A 87 6.48 10.85 1.03
C LEU A 87 5.41 11.15 2.08
N ASP A 88 4.20 10.61 1.93
CA ASP A 88 3.14 10.73 2.93
C ASP A 88 3.55 10.05 4.25
N GLY A 89 4.17 8.86 4.17
CA GLY A 89 4.70 8.15 5.35
C GLY A 89 5.78 8.95 6.08
N LYS A 90 6.69 9.59 5.33
CA LYS A 90 7.70 10.51 5.86
C LYS A 90 7.08 11.71 6.57
N ILE A 91 6.17 12.43 5.90
CA ILE A 91 5.52 13.62 6.44
C ILE A 91 4.67 13.26 7.66
N ALA A 92 3.96 12.13 7.63
CA ALA A 92 3.17 11.65 8.76
C ALA A 92 4.03 11.40 10.02
N PHE A 93 5.22 10.82 9.85
CA PHE A 93 6.18 10.66 10.94
C PHE A 93 6.73 12.01 11.45
N GLU A 94 7.05 12.95 10.55
CA GLU A 94 7.51 14.30 10.93
C GLU A 94 6.44 15.07 11.71
N ILE A 95 5.17 14.94 11.33
CA ILE A 95 4.03 15.54 12.05
C ILE A 95 3.80 14.85 13.40
N SER A 96 3.88 13.52 13.44
CA SER A 96 3.63 12.73 14.64
C SER A 96 4.61 11.57 14.77
N PRO A 97 5.75 11.76 15.48
CA PRO A 97 6.77 10.74 15.63
C PRO A 97 6.31 9.48 16.38
N SER A 98 5.24 9.58 17.18
CA SER A 98 4.60 8.45 17.87
C SER A 98 3.41 7.85 17.09
N GLY A 99 3.17 8.32 15.86
CA GLY A 99 2.07 7.90 15.01
C GLY A 99 2.26 6.53 14.36
N ALA A 100 1.32 6.17 13.47
CA ALA A 100 1.27 4.86 12.82
C ALA A 100 2.34 4.65 11.74
N ASN A 101 3.00 5.72 11.28
CA ASN A 101 4.07 5.66 10.30
C ASN A 101 5.41 5.80 11.01
N GLN A 102 6.28 4.81 10.85
CA GLN A 102 7.59 4.78 11.49
C GLN A 102 8.69 4.52 10.45
N PRO A 103 9.86 5.15 10.57
CA PRO A 103 10.97 4.89 9.67
C PRO A 103 11.50 3.45 9.84
N ILE A 104 11.85 2.83 8.73
CA ILE A 104 12.47 1.51 8.66
C ILE A 104 13.80 1.66 7.91
N GLU A 105 14.91 1.52 8.62
CA GLU A 105 16.21 1.36 7.97
C GLU A 105 16.26 0.02 7.24
N LYS A 106 16.59 0.02 5.94
CA LYS A 106 16.62 -1.21 5.12
C LYS A 106 17.50 -2.29 5.74
N GLY A 107 18.70 -1.93 6.17
CA GLY A 107 19.73 -2.88 6.58
C GLY A 107 20.44 -3.54 5.39
N SER A 108 21.06 -4.67 5.65
CA SER A 108 21.60 -5.60 4.66
C SER A 108 20.53 -6.24 3.77
N VAL A 109 20.91 -6.49 2.52
CA VAL A 109 20.06 -7.15 1.54
C VAL A 109 20.11 -8.66 1.77
N ILE A 110 18.95 -9.29 1.93
CA ILE A 110 18.81 -10.75 2.00
C ILE A 110 18.51 -11.30 0.61
N ASN A 111 17.56 -10.68 -0.10
CA ASN A 111 17.21 -11.03 -1.47
C ASN A 111 16.84 -9.76 -2.25
N ALA A 112 17.73 -9.33 -3.16
CA ALA A 112 17.52 -8.12 -3.95
C ALA A 112 16.34 -8.24 -4.93
N GLN A 113 16.11 -9.44 -5.47
CA GLN A 113 15.06 -9.69 -6.45
C GLN A 113 13.67 -9.62 -5.80
N ASN A 114 13.51 -10.24 -4.64
CA ASN A 114 12.24 -10.23 -3.89
C ASN A 114 12.08 -8.97 -3.02
N GLY A 115 13.13 -8.15 -2.89
CA GLY A 115 13.11 -6.96 -2.04
C GLY A 115 13.08 -7.29 -0.56
N GLU A 116 13.82 -8.31 -0.14
CA GLU A 116 13.92 -8.72 1.26
C GLU A 116 15.18 -8.13 1.91
N PHE A 117 14.99 -7.48 3.05
CA PHE A 117 16.05 -6.83 3.81
C PHE A 117 15.92 -7.16 5.30
N ASP A 118 17.03 -7.32 6.01
CA ASP A 118 16.99 -7.72 7.43
C ASP A 118 16.37 -6.66 8.34
N GLY A 119 16.58 -5.37 8.02
CA GLY A 119 15.98 -4.26 8.78
C GLY A 119 14.46 -4.22 8.63
N VAL A 120 13.97 -4.49 7.42
CA VAL A 120 12.53 -4.66 7.15
C VAL A 120 11.96 -5.85 7.93
N ASN A 121 12.61 -7.01 7.85
CA ASN A 121 12.17 -8.21 8.58
C ASN A 121 12.11 -7.99 10.10
N ARG A 122 13.16 -7.38 10.69
CA ARG A 122 13.16 -7.03 12.13
C ARG A 122 12.02 -6.09 12.50
N PHE A 123 11.78 -5.06 11.69
CA PHE A 123 10.71 -4.11 11.95
C PHE A 123 9.35 -4.79 11.88
N VAL A 124 9.08 -5.52 10.78
CA VAL A 124 7.81 -6.21 10.55
C VAL A 124 7.54 -7.19 11.68
N LYS A 125 8.51 -8.03 12.06
CA LYS A 125 8.37 -8.97 13.17
C LYS A 125 7.98 -8.28 14.48
N LYS A 126 8.60 -7.16 14.80
CA LYS A 126 8.26 -6.39 16.00
C LYS A 126 6.84 -5.80 15.90
N ALA A 127 6.53 -5.15 14.77
CA ALA A 127 5.27 -4.43 14.57
C ALA A 127 4.06 -5.35 14.35
N SER A 128 4.30 -6.62 13.97
CA SER A 128 3.29 -7.66 13.83
C SER A 128 3.17 -8.56 15.07
N HIS A 129 3.67 -8.12 16.23
CA HIS A 129 3.66 -8.88 17.49
C HIS A 129 4.33 -10.26 17.43
N GLY A 130 5.30 -10.43 16.54
CA GLY A 130 6.05 -11.68 16.34
C GLY A 130 5.47 -12.63 15.28
N GLU A 131 4.30 -12.33 14.72
CA GLU A 131 3.62 -13.24 13.78
C GLU A 131 4.28 -13.33 12.40
N ILE A 132 4.90 -12.25 11.91
CA ILE A 132 5.47 -12.18 10.57
C ILE A 132 6.99 -12.04 10.67
N ASP A 133 7.72 -13.11 10.35
CA ASP A 133 9.18 -13.13 10.44
C ASP A 133 9.88 -12.47 9.24
N ARG A 134 9.30 -12.61 8.04
CA ARG A 134 9.92 -12.24 6.76
C ARG A 134 8.93 -11.52 5.87
N CYS A 135 9.40 -10.55 5.10
CA CYS A 135 8.58 -9.84 4.13
C CYS A 135 9.34 -9.56 2.83
N SER A 136 8.87 -10.16 1.74
CA SER A 136 9.30 -9.84 0.38
C SER A 136 8.45 -8.70 -0.17
N LEU A 137 9.12 -7.61 -0.55
CA LEU A 137 8.47 -6.42 -1.08
C LEU A 137 8.09 -6.54 -2.55
N TYR A 138 8.57 -7.53 -3.30
CA TYR A 138 8.28 -7.62 -4.74
C TYR A 138 8.00 -9.04 -5.23
N SER A 139 7.54 -9.94 -4.35
CA SER A 139 7.06 -11.27 -4.74
C SER A 139 5.72 -11.59 -4.06
N VAL A 140 4.82 -12.27 -4.78
CA VAL A 140 3.63 -12.92 -4.23
C VAL A 140 3.92 -14.33 -3.76
N MET A 141 4.97 -14.97 -4.28
CA MET A 141 5.26 -16.40 -4.08
C MET A 141 5.94 -16.68 -2.75
N GLU A 142 6.87 -15.83 -2.33
CA GLU A 142 7.65 -16.03 -1.11
C GLU A 142 7.44 -14.87 -0.13
N TYR A 143 6.92 -15.17 1.06
CA TYR A 143 6.73 -14.20 2.16
C TYR A 143 6.07 -12.88 1.72
N PRO A 144 4.92 -12.91 1.01
CA PRO A 144 4.27 -11.69 0.56
C PRO A 144 3.90 -10.80 1.74
N MET A 145 3.83 -9.49 1.50
CA MET A 145 3.28 -8.55 2.47
C MET A 145 1.82 -8.92 2.81
N THR A 146 1.51 -8.92 4.10
CA THR A 146 0.15 -9.24 4.58
C THR A 146 -0.85 -8.17 4.15
N CYS A 147 -2.14 -8.48 4.23
CA CYS A 147 -3.20 -7.54 3.88
C CYS A 147 -4.12 -7.26 5.07
N CYS A 148 -4.56 -6.02 5.25
CA CYS A 148 -5.65 -5.70 6.16
C CYS A 148 -7.01 -6.00 5.51
N GLY A 149 -7.64 -4.99 4.89
CA GLY A 149 -8.92 -5.14 4.19
C GLY A 149 -9.24 -4.00 3.22
N CYS A 150 -8.36 -3.00 3.09
CA CYS A 150 -8.57 -1.80 2.27
C CYS A 150 -7.77 -1.78 0.97
N PHE A 151 -7.18 -2.89 0.54
CA PHE A 151 -6.46 -2.97 -0.73
C PHE A 151 -7.36 -2.60 -1.93
N GLU A 152 -6.82 -1.85 -2.89
CA GLU A 152 -7.55 -1.48 -4.10
C GLU A 152 -7.66 -2.65 -5.07
N CYS A 153 -6.63 -3.48 -5.12
CA CYS A 153 -6.47 -4.59 -6.06
C CYS A 153 -5.93 -5.82 -5.34
N ILE A 154 -6.18 -6.99 -5.93
CA ILE A 154 -5.59 -8.27 -5.54
C ILE A 154 -4.80 -8.78 -6.73
N ALA A 155 -3.52 -9.06 -6.53
CA ALA A 155 -2.68 -9.85 -7.43
C ALA A 155 -2.69 -11.32 -6.98
N LEU A 156 -2.90 -12.24 -7.91
CA LEU A 156 -2.98 -13.68 -7.65
C LEU A 156 -2.25 -14.46 -8.75
N MET A 157 -1.36 -15.36 -8.35
CA MET A 157 -0.69 -16.29 -9.27
C MET A 157 -1.69 -17.33 -9.81
N LEU A 158 -1.71 -17.50 -11.14
CA LEU A 158 -2.48 -18.50 -11.87
C LEU A 158 -1.54 -19.55 -12.48
N PRO A 159 -1.49 -20.77 -11.91
CA PRO A 159 -0.58 -21.82 -12.39
C PRO A 159 -0.80 -22.21 -13.85
N GLU A 160 -2.06 -22.24 -14.31
CA GLU A 160 -2.47 -22.78 -15.61
C GLU A 160 -1.93 -21.97 -16.79
N VAL A 161 -1.76 -20.66 -16.59
CA VAL A 161 -1.17 -19.75 -17.58
C VAL A 161 0.23 -19.32 -17.20
N ASN A 162 0.76 -19.86 -16.10
CA ASN A 162 2.00 -19.43 -15.48
C ASN A 162 2.07 -17.89 -15.45
N GLY A 163 1.07 -17.26 -14.85
CA GLY A 163 0.87 -15.81 -14.87
C GLY A 163 0.32 -15.28 -13.55
N ILE A 164 -0.01 -14.00 -13.50
CA ILE A 164 -0.56 -13.31 -12.34
C ILE A 164 -1.78 -12.53 -12.81
N MET A 165 -2.96 -12.82 -12.29
CA MET A 165 -4.12 -11.95 -12.52
C MET A 165 -4.13 -10.79 -11.52
N VAL A 166 -4.63 -9.63 -11.95
CA VAL A 166 -5.00 -8.54 -11.05
C VAL A 166 -6.47 -8.21 -11.19
N VAL A 167 -7.17 -8.11 -10.05
CA VAL A 167 -8.58 -7.68 -9.99
C VAL A 167 -8.74 -6.52 -9.02
N ASN A 168 -9.44 -5.47 -9.43
CA ASN A 168 -9.75 -4.31 -8.60
C ASN A 168 -11.06 -4.47 -7.83
N ARG A 169 -11.18 -3.75 -6.71
CA ARG A 169 -12.32 -3.77 -5.79
C ARG A 169 -13.67 -3.48 -6.45
N GLU A 170 -13.69 -2.67 -7.51
CA GLU A 170 -14.92 -2.29 -8.19
C GLU A 170 -15.42 -3.34 -9.19
N PHE A 171 -14.62 -4.35 -9.52
CA PHE A 171 -15.01 -5.42 -10.44
C PHE A 171 -16.01 -6.39 -9.76
N LYS A 172 -17.18 -6.54 -10.37
CA LYS A 172 -18.30 -7.34 -9.82
C LYS A 172 -18.41 -8.75 -10.40
N GLY A 173 -17.57 -9.09 -11.38
CA GLY A 173 -17.63 -10.36 -12.09
C GLY A 173 -16.86 -11.49 -11.39
N ILE A 174 -16.93 -12.66 -12.02
CA ILE A 174 -16.04 -13.80 -11.72
C ILE A 174 -14.73 -13.58 -12.49
N THR A 175 -13.61 -13.84 -11.83
CA THR A 175 -12.28 -13.74 -12.41
C THR A 175 -11.82 -15.09 -12.97
N PRO A 176 -10.70 -15.16 -13.72
CA PRO A 176 -10.15 -16.43 -14.19
C PRO A 176 -9.81 -17.44 -13.07
N SER A 177 -9.61 -16.98 -11.83
CA SER A 177 -9.46 -17.85 -10.66
C SER A 177 -10.74 -18.59 -10.23
N GLY A 178 -11.88 -18.31 -10.87
CA GLY A 178 -13.20 -18.83 -10.46
C GLY A 178 -13.83 -18.09 -9.28
N MET A 179 -13.15 -17.09 -8.72
CA MET A 179 -13.62 -16.31 -7.57
C MET A 179 -13.93 -14.85 -7.94
N THR A 180 -14.80 -14.22 -7.14
CA THR A 180 -15.03 -12.77 -7.17
C THR A 180 -13.98 -12.03 -6.35
N PHE A 181 -13.86 -10.71 -6.52
CA PHE A 181 -13.01 -9.89 -5.64
C PHE A 181 -13.34 -10.09 -4.16
N SER A 182 -14.63 -10.10 -3.78
CA SER A 182 -15.05 -10.24 -2.39
C SER A 182 -14.64 -11.58 -1.78
N THR A 183 -14.72 -12.66 -2.56
CA THR A 183 -14.26 -13.99 -2.13
C THR A 183 -12.75 -13.98 -1.90
N LEU A 184 -11.97 -13.47 -2.86
CA LEU A 184 -10.52 -13.34 -2.74
C LEU A 184 -10.10 -12.47 -1.56
N ALA A 185 -10.80 -11.35 -1.34
CA ALA A 185 -10.54 -10.44 -0.23
C ALA A 185 -10.74 -11.11 1.14
N GLY A 186 -11.73 -12.00 1.25
CA GLY A 186 -11.96 -12.80 2.45
C GLY A 186 -10.86 -13.82 2.73
N THR A 187 -10.14 -14.28 1.69
CA THR A 187 -9.03 -15.22 1.81
C THR A 187 -7.75 -14.54 2.29
N ILE A 188 -7.44 -13.35 1.79
CA ILE A 188 -6.12 -12.71 1.98
C ILE A 188 -6.11 -11.64 3.08
N GLY A 189 -7.29 -11.16 3.49
CA GLY A 189 -7.42 -10.14 4.52
C GLY A 189 -7.11 -10.67 5.92
N GLY A 190 -6.99 -9.75 6.88
CA GLY A 190 -6.85 -10.09 8.30
C GLY A 190 -5.42 -10.22 8.82
N GLY A 191 -4.41 -9.94 8.00
CA GLY A 191 -3.02 -9.81 8.43
C GLY A 191 -2.20 -11.11 8.41
N ALA A 192 -2.69 -12.16 7.76
CA ALA A 192 -1.91 -13.37 7.48
C ALA A 192 -1.05 -13.24 6.21
N GLN A 193 0.02 -14.02 6.11
CA GLN A 193 0.76 -14.19 4.84
C GLN A 193 0.13 -15.30 4.02
N THR A 194 -0.18 -15.01 2.77
CA THR A 194 -0.83 -15.96 1.86
C THR A 194 -0.02 -16.06 0.56
N PRO A 195 0.99 -16.94 0.50
CA PRO A 195 1.77 -17.19 -0.72
C PRO A 195 0.88 -17.44 -1.94
N GLY A 196 1.23 -16.82 -3.06
CA GLY A 196 0.45 -16.77 -4.30
C GLY A 196 -0.52 -15.58 -4.38
N PHE A 197 -0.70 -14.81 -3.29
CA PHE A 197 -1.61 -13.67 -3.25
C PHE A 197 -0.93 -12.42 -2.68
N ALA A 198 -1.33 -11.25 -3.18
CA ALA A 198 -0.99 -9.97 -2.58
C ALA A 198 -2.11 -8.94 -2.77
N GLY A 199 -2.40 -8.16 -1.72
CA GLY A 199 -3.16 -6.93 -1.81
C GLY A 199 -2.26 -5.77 -2.22
N ILE A 200 -2.66 -5.01 -3.23
CA ILE A 200 -1.86 -3.93 -3.82
C ILE A 200 -2.72 -2.69 -4.12
N SER A 201 -2.06 -1.56 -4.31
CA SER A 201 -2.67 -0.36 -4.88
C SER A 201 -2.66 -0.41 -6.41
N LYS A 202 -3.54 0.37 -7.04
CA LYS A 202 -3.57 0.49 -8.51
C LYS A 202 -2.26 1.05 -9.07
N ASN A 203 -1.70 2.04 -8.38
CA ASN A 203 -0.45 2.70 -8.81
C ASN A 203 0.77 1.77 -8.75
N TYR A 204 0.77 0.74 -7.90
CA TYR A 204 1.86 -0.23 -7.86
C TYR A 204 1.97 -1.06 -9.14
N ILE A 205 0.87 -1.25 -9.89
CA ILE A 205 0.88 -2.02 -11.16
C ILE A 205 1.82 -1.38 -12.19
N LEU A 206 1.97 -0.06 -12.17
CA LEU A 206 2.81 0.69 -13.10
C LEU A 206 4.23 0.93 -12.59
N SER A 207 4.58 0.36 -11.42
CA SER A 207 5.91 0.50 -10.85
C SER A 207 6.92 -0.38 -11.58
N ASP A 208 8.15 0.11 -11.75
CA ASP A 208 9.27 -0.71 -12.24
C ASP A 208 9.61 -1.86 -11.28
N ARG A 209 9.14 -1.79 -10.03
CA ARG A 209 9.26 -2.84 -9.02
C ARG A 209 8.04 -3.74 -8.94
N PHE A 210 7.02 -3.53 -9.76
CA PHE A 210 5.80 -4.32 -9.76
C PHE A 210 6.15 -5.81 -9.86
N LEU A 211 5.97 -6.54 -8.76
CA LEU A 211 6.19 -7.99 -8.64
C LEU A 211 7.46 -8.50 -9.37
N GLN A 212 8.55 -7.72 -9.32
CA GLN A 212 9.79 -8.05 -10.04
C GLN A 212 10.37 -9.42 -9.63
N GLY A 213 10.10 -9.87 -8.39
CA GLY A 213 10.41 -11.21 -7.89
C GLY A 213 9.83 -12.33 -8.73
N ASP A 214 8.68 -12.08 -9.35
CA ASP A 214 7.90 -13.07 -10.06
C ASP A 214 7.90 -12.89 -11.58
N GLY A 215 8.68 -11.94 -12.10
CA GLY A 215 8.74 -11.58 -13.53
C GLY A 215 8.01 -10.29 -13.92
N GLY A 216 7.42 -9.61 -12.93
CA GLY A 216 6.80 -8.29 -13.07
C GLY A 216 5.64 -8.21 -14.05
N ILE A 217 5.53 -7.08 -14.75
CA ILE A 217 4.33 -6.77 -15.57
C ILE A 217 4.11 -7.74 -16.73
N GLU A 218 5.18 -8.39 -17.22
CA GLU A 218 5.12 -9.42 -18.27
C GLU A 218 4.36 -10.69 -17.84
N ARG A 219 4.05 -10.81 -16.55
CA ARG A 219 3.28 -11.92 -15.98
C ARG A 219 1.78 -11.65 -15.91
N LEU A 220 1.34 -10.41 -16.14
CA LEU A 220 -0.05 -9.98 -15.95
C LEU A 220 -1.01 -10.58 -16.98
#